data_AF-A0A9E5TEJ7-F1
#
_entry.id   AF-A0A9E5TEJ7-F1
#
_cell.length_a   1.000
_cell.length_b   1.000
_cell.length_c   1.000
_cell.angle_alpha   90.00
_cell.angle_beta   90.00
_cell.angle_gamma   90.00
#
_symmetry.space_group_name_H-M   'P 1'
#
loop_
_entity.id
_entity.type
_entity.pdbx_description
1 polymer ?
#
loop_
_entity_poly.entity_id
_entity_poly.type
_entity_poly.pdbx_seq_one_letter_code
_entity_poly.pdbx_strand_id
1 'polypeptide(L)'
;MADAYMISGLQTWLLKDAGLLSPFKSPEREKVDPALKDKLGYWTGVYWNLEVLGYNTQMVSAAEVPKKWEDLLTPRWKGQIGLEEEDVNWYTMILHLMGEEKGKAYARQLAKQQLQIRAGHTLMAQLLAAGEFALTLTIRTHSA
;
A
#
# COMPACT_ATOMS: atom_id res chain seq x y z
N MET A 1 -11.66 -15.95 -22.93
CA MET A 1 -10.34 -15.33 -22.65
C MET A 1 -10.57 -13.85 -22.44
N ALA A 2 -9.81 -13.20 -21.56
CA ALA A 2 -9.90 -11.75 -21.40
C ALA A 2 -8.95 -11.06 -22.39
N ASP A 3 -9.39 -9.96 -22.99
CA ASP A 3 -8.58 -9.20 -23.96
C ASP A 3 -7.69 -8.14 -23.28
N ALA A 4 -8.04 -7.73 -22.06
CA ALA A 4 -7.30 -6.78 -21.26
C ALA A 4 -7.41 -7.11 -19.77
N TYR A 5 -6.33 -6.82 -19.03
CA TYR A 5 -6.28 -6.91 -17.58
C TYR A 5 -5.92 -5.54 -17.01
N MET A 6 -6.69 -5.08 -16.03
CA MET A 6 -6.37 -3.90 -15.22
C MET A 6 -6.18 -4.38 -13.78
N ILE A 7 -4.93 -4.58 -13.39
CA ILE A 7 -4.54 -5.21 -12.14
C ILE A 7 -3.33 -4.49 -11.53
N SER A 8 -2.96 -4.84 -10.30
CA SER A 8 -1.83 -4.21 -9.62
C SER A 8 -0.48 -4.49 -10.31
N GLY A 9 0.52 -3.65 -10.02
CA GLY A 9 1.85 -3.76 -10.61
C GLY A 9 2.53 -5.12 -10.36
N LEU A 10 2.47 -5.63 -9.12
CA LEU A 10 3.06 -6.92 -8.76
C LEU A 10 2.43 -8.08 -9.56
N GLN A 11 1.10 -8.13 -9.64
CA GLN A 11 0.40 -9.17 -10.40
C GLN A 11 0.69 -9.07 -11.90
N THR A 12 0.77 -7.85 -12.44
CA THR A 12 1.15 -7.62 -13.84
C THR A 12 2.56 -8.16 -14.13
N TRP A 13 3.50 -7.94 -13.20
CA TRP A 13 4.86 -8.47 -13.33
C TRP A 13 4.89 -10.01 -13.31
N LEU A 14 4.12 -10.64 -12.42
CA LEU A 14 4.01 -12.11 -12.37
C LEU A 14 3.43 -12.70 -13.66
N LEU A 15 2.40 -12.09 -14.24
CA LEU A 15 1.84 -12.54 -15.52
C LEU A 15 2.85 -12.38 -16.67
N LYS A 16 3.63 -11.30 -16.67
CA LYS A 16 4.70 -11.09 -17.65
C LYS A 16 5.77 -12.19 -17.55
N ASP A 17 6.23 -12.47 -16.34
CA ASP A 17 7.27 -13.49 -16.07
C ASP A 17 6.80 -14.90 -16.46
N ALA A 18 5.51 -15.19 -16.23
CA ALA A 18 4.87 -16.44 -16.66
C ALA A 18 4.61 -16.52 -18.18
N GLY A 19 4.93 -15.49 -18.97
CA GLY A 19 4.72 -15.48 -20.41
C GLY A 19 3.24 -15.37 -20.83
N LEU A 20 2.37 -14.87 -19.94
CA LEU A 20 0.92 -14.80 -20.14
C LEU A 20 0.43 -13.48 -20.75
N LEU A 21 1.34 -12.54 -21.02
CA LEU A 21 1.01 -11.23 -21.60
C LEU A 21 1.56 -11.11 -23.02
N SER A 22 0.78 -10.53 -23.93
CA SER A 22 1.24 -10.12 -25.25
C SER A 22 1.61 -8.63 -25.27
N PRO A 23 2.67 -8.23 -25.99
CA PRO A 23 3.07 -6.83 -26.04
C PRO A 23 2.06 -6.01 -26.86
N PHE A 24 1.70 -4.83 -26.34
CA PHE A 24 0.85 -3.86 -27.03
C PHE A 24 1.37 -2.44 -26.81
N LYS A 25 1.71 -1.75 -27.90
CA LYS A 25 2.24 -0.38 -27.88
C LYS A 25 1.21 0.59 -28.46
N SER A 26 0.24 0.99 -27.64
CA SER A 26 -0.70 2.08 -27.99
C SER A 26 0.07 3.39 -28.25
N PRO A 27 -0.32 4.21 -29.25
CA PRO A 27 0.24 5.55 -29.44
C PRO A 27 0.14 6.45 -28.21
N GLU A 28 -0.91 6.29 -27.39
CA GLU A 28 -1.12 7.11 -26.19
C GLU A 28 -0.06 6.89 -25.11
N ARG A 29 0.63 5.74 -25.13
CA ARG A 29 1.67 5.41 -24.14
C ARG A 29 2.89 6.32 -24.23
N GLU A 30 3.06 7.05 -25.32
CA GLU A 30 4.17 8.00 -25.47
C GLU A 30 4.09 9.12 -24.42
N LYS A 31 2.88 9.45 -23.94
CA LYS A 31 2.64 10.43 -22.88
C LYS A 31 2.88 9.87 -21.47
N VAL A 32 2.98 8.55 -21.32
CA VAL A 32 3.20 7.89 -20.01
C VAL A 32 4.68 7.92 -19.68
N ASP A 33 5.01 8.29 -18.44
CA ASP A 33 6.37 8.32 -17.91
C ASP A 33 7.08 6.98 -18.19
N PRO A 34 8.34 6.97 -18.68
CA PRO A 34 9.12 5.75 -18.88
C PRO A 34 9.23 4.83 -17.65
N ALA A 35 9.17 5.37 -16.43
CA ALA A 35 9.15 4.60 -15.20
C ALA A 35 7.83 3.84 -14.97
N LEU A 36 6.74 4.29 -15.61
CA LEU A 36 5.38 3.75 -15.50
C LEU A 36 4.96 2.95 -16.74
N LYS A 37 5.91 2.46 -17.54
CA LYS A 37 5.63 1.56 -18.67
C LYS A 37 6.75 0.56 -18.93
N ASP A 38 6.39 -0.60 -19.44
CA ASP A 38 7.36 -1.59 -19.90
C ASP A 38 8.01 -1.18 -21.23
N LYS A 39 9.34 -1.30 -21.36
CA LYS A 39 10.03 -0.93 -22.60
C LYS A 39 9.61 -1.80 -23.81
N LEU A 40 9.28 -3.07 -23.58
CA LEU A 40 8.89 -4.01 -24.63
C LEU A 40 7.39 -3.97 -24.95
N GLY A 41 6.59 -3.33 -24.09
CA GLY A 41 5.17 -3.09 -24.30
C GLY A 41 4.25 -4.10 -23.62
N TYR A 42 4.75 -4.91 -22.68
CA TYR A 42 3.92 -5.90 -21.96
C TYR A 42 2.92 -5.27 -20.98
N TRP A 43 3.18 -4.05 -20.51
CA TRP A 43 2.27 -3.30 -19.65
C TRP A 43 2.50 -1.79 -19.80
N THR A 44 1.45 -1.01 -19.51
CA THR A 44 1.47 0.45 -19.45
C THR A 44 0.64 0.88 -18.24
N GLY A 45 1.16 1.76 -17.40
CA GLY A 45 0.43 2.29 -16.26
C GLY A 45 -0.80 3.10 -16.70
N VAL A 46 -1.93 2.88 -16.03
CA VAL A 46 -3.20 3.59 -16.29
C VAL A 46 -3.44 4.65 -15.22
N TYR A 47 -3.23 4.28 -13.96
CA TYR A 47 -3.24 5.18 -12.81
C TYR A 47 -2.33 4.59 -11.72
N TRP A 48 -2.02 5.42 -10.75
CA TRP A 48 -1.31 5.05 -9.52
C TRP A 48 -2.19 5.36 -8.32
N ASN A 49 -2.07 4.53 -7.28
CA ASN A 49 -2.68 4.82 -5.98
C ASN A 49 -1.56 5.17 -5.02
N LEU A 50 -1.72 6.25 -4.29
CA LEU A 50 -0.81 6.56 -3.19
C LEU A 50 -1.37 5.90 -1.92
N GLU A 51 -0.55 5.06 -1.29
CA GLU A 51 -0.84 4.51 0.04
C GLU A 51 -0.19 5.41 1.09
N VAL A 52 -1.00 5.89 2.03
CA VAL A 52 -0.57 6.82 3.08
C VAL A 52 -1.05 6.36 4.45
N LEU A 53 -0.36 6.86 5.48
CA LEU A 53 -0.87 6.80 6.84
C LEU A 53 -2.11 7.70 6.96
N GLY A 54 -3.25 7.10 7.27
CA GLY A 54 -4.46 7.79 7.67
C GLY A 54 -4.55 7.89 9.19
N TYR A 55 -5.12 8.99 9.69
CA TYR A 55 -5.40 9.15 11.13
C TYR A 55 -6.77 9.80 11.35
N ASN A 56 -7.42 9.45 12.47
CA ASN A 56 -8.65 10.10 12.90
C ASN A 56 -8.31 11.39 13.67
N THR A 57 -8.71 12.54 13.13
CA THR A 57 -8.40 13.87 13.67
C THR A 57 -9.10 14.17 15.01
N GLN A 58 -10.13 13.41 15.38
CA GLN A 58 -10.78 13.53 16.70
C GLN A 58 -10.01 12.76 17.78
N MET A 59 -9.20 11.77 17.39
CA MET A 59 -8.42 10.93 18.31
C MET A 59 -6.94 11.32 18.37
N VAL A 60 -6.41 11.89 17.29
CA VAL A 60 -4.99 12.24 17.14
C VAL A 60 -4.87 13.65 16.61
N SER A 61 -4.22 14.52 17.38
CA SER A 61 -3.89 15.86 16.92
C SER A 61 -2.74 15.80 15.89
N ALA A 62 -2.67 16.78 14.98
CA ALA A 62 -1.62 16.85 13.97
C ALA A 62 -0.19 16.82 14.54
N ALA A 63 0.00 17.31 15.78
CA ALA A 63 1.29 17.31 16.45
C ALA A 63 1.73 15.91 16.93
N GLU A 64 0.76 15.00 17.15
CA GLU A 64 0.98 13.66 17.67
C GLU A 64 1.08 12.60 16.55
N VAL A 65 0.83 12.98 15.30
CA VAL A 65 0.93 12.06 14.15
C VAL A 65 2.37 11.53 14.05
N PRO A 66 2.57 10.20 13.97
CA PRO A 66 3.89 9.58 13.77
C PRO A 66 4.64 10.21 12.60
N LYS A 67 5.91 10.58 12.81
CA LYS A 67 6.74 11.21 11.77
C LYS A 67 7.77 10.26 11.16
N LYS A 68 8.02 9.14 11.84
CA LYS A 68 8.91 8.06 11.40
C LYS A 68 8.33 6.71 11.83
N TRP A 69 8.80 5.65 11.19
CA TRP A 69 8.30 4.29 11.42
C TRP A 69 8.43 3.85 12.88
N GLU A 70 9.50 4.23 13.57
CA GLU A 70 9.72 3.87 14.97
C GLU A 70 8.68 4.47 15.92
N ASP A 71 8.06 5.60 15.57
CA ASP A 71 7.04 6.24 16.41
C ASP A 71 5.78 5.35 16.52
N LEU A 72 5.50 4.52 15.50
CA LEU A 72 4.41 3.54 15.49
C LEU A 72 4.63 2.41 16.49
N LEU A 73 5.87 2.23 17.00
CA LEU A 73 6.20 1.22 18.00
C LEU A 73 6.01 1.73 19.44
N THR A 74 5.64 2.99 19.63
CA THR A 74 5.39 3.53 20.96
C THR A 74 4.13 2.91 21.59
N PRO A 75 4.08 2.68 22.92
CA PRO A 75 2.94 2.07 23.59
C PRO A 75 1.60 2.80 23.40
N ARG A 76 1.64 4.09 23.05
CA ARG A 76 0.47 4.90 22.73
C ARG A 76 -0.39 4.27 21.63
N TRP A 77 0.22 3.61 20.66
CA TRP A 77 -0.47 3.07 19.50
C TRP A 77 -0.94 1.63 19.65
N LYS A 78 -0.71 1.03 20.82
CA LYS A 78 -1.12 -0.35 21.08
C LYS A 78 -2.65 -0.47 21.02
N GLY A 79 -3.14 -1.35 20.14
CA GLY A 79 -4.56 -1.55 19.85
C GLY A 79 -5.18 -0.49 18.95
N GLN A 80 -4.40 0.51 18.50
CA GLN A 80 -4.88 1.72 17.83
C GLN A 80 -4.45 1.84 16.36
N ILE A 81 -3.80 0.80 15.82
CA ILE A 81 -3.35 0.77 14.43
C ILE A 81 -4.17 -0.27 13.68
N GLY A 82 -4.89 0.16 12.65
CA GLY A 82 -5.52 -0.69 11.66
C GLY A 82 -4.56 -1.05 10.52
N LEU A 83 -4.60 -2.31 10.07
CA LEU A 83 -3.88 -2.78 8.88
C LEU A 83 -4.80 -3.67 8.05
N GLU A 84 -4.78 -3.51 6.74
CA GLU A 84 -5.53 -4.37 5.83
C GLU A 84 -4.84 -5.75 5.72
N GLU A 85 -5.63 -6.82 5.66
CA GLU A 85 -5.15 -8.20 5.74
C GLU A 85 -4.23 -8.61 4.58
N GLU A 86 -4.49 -8.13 3.37
CA GLU A 86 -3.82 -8.52 2.14
C GLU A 86 -2.75 -7.50 1.68
N ASP A 87 -2.38 -6.53 2.53
CA ASP A 87 -1.41 -5.47 2.20
C ASP A 87 0.06 -5.94 2.16
N VAL A 88 0.31 -6.89 1.27
CA VAL A 88 1.64 -7.38 0.88
C VAL A 88 2.47 -6.24 0.29
N ASN A 89 1.85 -5.26 -0.38
CA ASN A 89 2.55 -4.10 -0.93
C ASN A 89 3.20 -3.25 0.17
N TRP A 90 2.46 -2.95 1.24
CA TRP A 90 2.98 -2.22 2.39
C TRP A 90 4.13 -2.98 3.07
N TYR A 91 3.96 -4.29 3.29
CA TYR A 91 5.01 -5.11 3.89
C TYR A 91 6.28 -5.16 3.02
N THR A 92 6.11 -5.35 1.71
CA THR A 92 7.22 -5.38 0.75
C THR A 92 7.94 -4.03 0.70
N MET A 93 7.21 -2.91 0.78
CA MET A 93 7.78 -1.57 0.88
C MET A 93 8.65 -1.43 2.14
N ILE A 94 8.19 -1.89 3.30
CA ILE A 94 8.97 -1.86 4.55
C ILE A 94 10.26 -2.67 4.41
N LEU A 95 10.21 -3.87 3.81
CA LEU A 95 11.40 -4.68 3.55
C LEU A 95 12.39 -3.96 2.62
N HIS A 96 11.89 -3.30 1.58
CA HIS A 96 12.71 -2.56 0.64
C HIS A 96 13.38 -1.34 1.31
N LEU A 97 12.60 -0.53 2.05
CA LEU A 97 13.08 0.70 2.67
C LEU A 97 14.09 0.45 3.81
N MET A 98 13.87 -0.60 4.61
CA MET A 98 14.70 -0.89 5.77
C MET A 98 15.80 -1.92 5.49
N GLY A 99 15.70 -2.65 4.38
CA GLY A 99 16.43 -3.90 4.14
C GLY A 99 15.73 -5.09 4.81
N GLU A 100 15.89 -6.29 4.23
CA GLU A 100 15.09 -7.48 4.57
C GLU A 100 15.11 -7.84 6.06
N GLU A 101 16.30 -7.97 6.66
CA GLU A 101 16.44 -8.35 8.07
C GLU A 101 15.83 -7.32 9.02
N LYS A 102 16.12 -6.03 8.79
CA LYS A 102 15.59 -4.94 9.63
C LYS A 102 14.09 -4.76 9.44
N GLY A 103 13.59 -4.87 8.21
CA GLY A 103 12.17 -4.78 7.90
C GLY A 103 11.37 -5.92 8.53
N LYS A 104 11.88 -7.16 8.48
CA LYS A 104 11.28 -8.30 9.20
C LYS A 104 11.28 -8.07 10.71
N ALA A 105 12.38 -7.58 11.28
CA ALA A 105 12.47 -7.26 12.70
C ALA A 105 11.48 -6.15 13.10
N TYR A 106 11.35 -5.11 12.29
CA TYR A 106 10.38 -4.03 12.48
C TYR A 106 8.94 -4.55 12.43
N ALA A 107 8.57 -5.33 11.43
CA ALA A 107 7.23 -5.91 11.31
C ALA A 107 6.86 -6.78 12.51
N ARG A 108 7.82 -7.58 13.03
CA ARG A 108 7.63 -8.34 14.27
C ARG A 108 7.41 -7.46 15.49
N GLN A 109 8.07 -6.30 15.57
CA GLN A 109 7.84 -5.33 16.65
C GLN A 109 6.47 -4.64 16.50
N LEU A 110 6.10 -4.26 15.28
CA LEU A 110 4.81 -3.66 14.99
C LEU A 110 3.66 -4.62 15.32
N ALA A 111 3.81 -5.91 15.03
CA ALA A 111 2.82 -6.93 15.40
C ALA A 111 2.53 -6.97 16.92
N LYS A 112 3.48 -6.57 17.78
CA LYS A 112 3.27 -6.48 19.24
C LYS A 112 2.34 -5.32 19.64
N GLN A 113 2.04 -4.41 18.72
CA GLN A 113 1.08 -3.32 18.93
C GLN A 113 -0.38 -3.81 18.89
N GLN A 114 -0.67 -5.11 18.75
CA GLN A 114 -2.06 -5.62 18.70
C GLN A 114 -2.86 -4.93 17.59
N LEU A 115 -2.38 -5.06 16.36
CA LEU A 115 -2.98 -4.43 15.19
C LEU A 115 -4.43 -4.89 15.00
N GLN A 116 -5.30 -3.95 14.61
CA GLN A 116 -6.67 -4.22 14.19
C GLN A 116 -6.65 -4.64 12.71
N ILE A 117 -6.57 -5.95 12.46
CA ILE A 117 -6.58 -6.50 11.10
C ILE A 117 -8.01 -6.59 10.59
N ARG A 118 -8.28 -6.08 9.38
CA ARG A 118 -9.58 -6.20 8.68
C ARG A 118 -9.35 -6.34 7.18
N ALA A 119 -10.32 -6.91 6.48
CA ALA A 119 -10.27 -7.05 5.03
C ALA A 119 -11.00 -5.88 4.32
N GLY A 120 -10.35 -5.30 3.31
CA GLY A 120 -10.89 -4.27 2.43
C GLY A 120 -10.60 -2.82 2.84
N HIS A 121 -9.96 -2.06 1.95
CA HIS A 121 -9.58 -0.65 2.20
C HIS A 121 -10.76 0.30 2.41
N THR A 122 -11.91 0.07 1.78
CA THR A 122 -13.12 0.87 2.02
C THR A 122 -13.59 0.72 3.47
N LEU A 123 -13.57 -0.52 3.99
CA LEU A 123 -13.91 -0.79 5.39
C LEU A 123 -12.88 -0.14 6.32
N MET A 124 -11.59 -0.25 6.00
CA MET A 124 -10.53 0.43 6.78
C MET A 124 -10.76 1.93 6.90
N ALA A 125 -11.12 2.61 5.81
CA ALA A 125 -11.42 4.04 5.82
C ALA A 125 -12.67 4.37 6.65
N GLN A 126 -13.72 3.56 6.55
CA GLN A 126 -14.94 3.72 7.35
C GLN A 126 -14.69 3.54 8.85
N LEU A 127 -13.95 2.50 9.23
CA LEU A 127 -13.61 2.21 10.62
C LEU A 127 -12.67 3.27 11.22
N LEU A 128 -11.71 3.76 10.43
CA LEU A 128 -10.88 4.90 10.82
C LEU A 128 -11.74 6.12 11.12
N ALA A 129 -12.65 6.48 10.21
CA ALA A 129 -13.53 7.63 10.38
C ALA A 129 -14.47 7.47 11.60
N ALA A 130 -14.93 6.25 11.87
CA ALA A 130 -15.76 5.92 13.03
C ALA A 130 -14.98 5.91 14.36
N GLY A 131 -13.65 5.92 14.33
CA GLY A 131 -12.82 5.92 15.53
C GLY A 131 -12.59 4.54 16.15
N GLU A 132 -12.78 3.46 15.39
CA GLU A 132 -12.46 2.09 15.82
C GLU A 132 -10.95 1.95 16.14
N PHE A 133 -10.11 2.68 15.41
CA PHE A 133 -8.68 2.81 15.65
C PHE A 133 -8.21 4.21 15.26
N ALA A 134 -7.12 4.67 15.88
CA ALA A 134 -6.61 6.01 15.68
C ALA A 134 -5.85 6.20 14.35
N LEU A 135 -5.16 5.16 13.89
CA LEU A 135 -4.27 5.19 12.73
C LEU A 135 -4.54 4.01 11.79
N THR A 136 -4.28 4.16 10.50
CA THR A 136 -4.06 3.04 9.59
C THR A 136 -2.93 3.33 8.62
N LEU A 137 -2.20 2.29 8.23
CA LEU A 137 -0.96 2.43 7.46
C LEU A 137 -1.19 2.44 5.95
N THR A 138 -2.41 2.15 5.49
CA THR A 138 -2.69 1.81 4.09
C THR A 138 -4.03 2.39 3.59
N ILE A 139 -4.27 3.67 3.88
CA ILE A 139 -5.33 4.40 3.16
C ILE A 139 -4.88 4.59 1.72
N ARG A 140 -5.69 4.12 0.77
CA ARG A 140 -5.55 4.43 -0.64
C ARG A 140 -6.22 5.75 -0.93
N THR A 141 -5.45 6.74 -1.35
CA THR A 141 -6.00 7.97 -1.90
C THR A 141 -6.08 7.83 -3.41
N HIS A 142 -7.29 8.06 -3.95
CA HIS A 142 -7.46 8.29 -5.37
C HIS A 142 -7.30 9.80 -5.59
N SER A 143 -6.18 10.22 -6.18
CA SER A 143 -6.16 11.55 -6.80
C SER A 143 -7.03 11.47 -8.06
N ALA A 144 -8.10 12.27 -8.09
CA ALA A 144 -8.88 12.50 -9.31
C ALA A 144 -8.01 13.13 -10.40
#